data_AF-A0A8T0PH39-F1
#
_entry.id   AF-A0A8T0PH39-F1
#
_cell.length_a   1.000
_cell.length_b   1.000
_cell.length_c   1.000
_cell.angle_alpha   90.00
_cell.angle_beta   90.00
_cell.angle_gamma   90.00
#
_symmetry.space_group_name_H-M   'P 1'
#
loop_
_entity.id
_entity.type
_entity.pdbx_description
1 polymer ?
#
loop_
_entity_poly.entity_id
_entity_poly.type
_entity_poly.pdbx_seq_one_letter_code
_entity_poly.pdbx_strand_id
1 'polypeptide(L)'
;MPPGKRGEVDEGARPDVEGDRISALPDVLLSHVLSLLPAEEAVRTCVLARRWRHLWKSAPALRIGHLHKHKPKSVGALRKFVDHLLLLRGGLSLNKFELRLGGFSGPDDVPRVNLWLRQAVMCKIRVLKLYLHHNNAYIDPWLELDDLPLVSKYLTRLQLRGVRCHASFLNFSSCPALEQIEFEYCNVSSAQKISSEYLKCLSITDSVFGEDSRIRICAPNLVSLHLDDPWFYTPILESMPGLAKAFVRIAEQCHDSCSKLWDPHQHCDCQYCNSSDNIGDGADNCMLLKGLSEAKSLVLISDLDLVYLHPTSFIFKSDLRWCPTFKKLKTMLLNEYWCVPDLQALTCILEHSPNLEKLTLQLFSKGPKHKVEMNGSFSSMERSVGISEHLKIVEVKCEVIDERVLKVLQFLCTFSIRFSF
;
A
#
# COMPACT_ATOMS: atom_id res chain seq x y z
N MET A 1 70.66 68.41 2.33
CA MET A 1 70.56 67.54 1.15
C MET A 1 71.37 66.28 1.41
N PRO A 2 70.99 65.10 0.90
CA PRO A 2 69.66 64.67 0.44
C PRO A 2 69.41 63.15 0.79
N PRO A 3 68.66 62.33 0.01
CA PRO A 3 67.25 62.00 0.29
C PRO A 3 66.88 60.50 0.08
N GLY A 4 65.60 60.13 0.12
CA GLY A 4 65.13 58.87 -0.49
C GLY A 4 63.67 58.51 -0.24
N LYS A 5 62.80 58.73 -1.23
CA LYS A 5 61.36 58.37 -1.28
C LYS A 5 61.15 56.88 -1.66
N ARG A 6 59.94 56.39 -1.30
CA ARG A 6 59.03 55.40 -1.97
C ARG A 6 58.58 54.40 -0.90
N GLY A 7 57.29 54.24 -0.60
CA GLY A 7 56.17 54.10 -1.51
C GLY A 7 55.92 52.61 -1.72
N GLU A 8 55.33 51.94 -0.72
CA GLU A 8 54.75 50.61 -0.87
C GLU A 8 53.26 50.71 -0.61
N VAL A 9 52.51 50.56 -1.70
CA VAL A 9 51.08 50.31 -1.74
C VAL A 9 50.93 48.83 -1.42
N ASP A 10 50.40 48.50 -0.24
CA ASP A 10 49.96 47.14 0.06
C ASP A 10 48.55 46.95 -0.55
N GLU A 11 48.53 46.70 -1.86
CA GLU A 11 47.44 46.02 -2.54
C GLU A 11 47.48 44.55 -2.13
N GLY A 12 46.79 44.21 -1.04
CA GLY A 12 46.93 42.88 -0.47
C GLY A 12 45.81 42.38 0.43
N ALA A 13 44.63 43.00 0.45
CA ALA A 13 43.49 42.45 1.19
C ALA A 13 42.29 42.24 0.25
N ARG A 14 42.27 41.08 -0.41
CA ARG A 14 41.00 40.49 -0.85
C ARG A 14 40.16 40.24 0.41
N PRO A 15 38.95 40.79 0.56
CA PRO A 15 38.03 40.30 1.57
C PRO A 15 37.44 39.00 1.02
N ASP A 16 38.23 37.94 1.00
CA ASP A 16 37.71 36.59 0.79
C ASP A 16 37.24 36.06 2.15
N VAL A 17 36.26 36.76 2.72
CA VAL A 17 35.36 36.16 3.68
C VAL A 17 34.10 35.89 2.88
N GLU A 18 34.18 34.86 2.04
CA GLU A 18 33.01 34.13 1.62
C GLU A 18 32.41 33.52 2.89
N GLY A 19 31.71 34.35 3.65
CA GLY A 19 31.17 34.01 4.96
C GLY A 19 30.34 32.76 4.84
N ASP A 20 30.48 31.86 5.82
CA ASP A 20 29.80 30.57 5.84
C ASP A 20 28.32 30.75 5.47
N ARG A 21 28.00 30.35 4.23
CA ARG A 21 26.69 30.58 3.62
C ARG A 21 25.59 29.87 4.40
N ILE A 22 25.92 28.81 5.13
CA ILE A 22 24.99 28.09 6.00
C ILE A 22 24.70 28.91 7.26
N SER A 23 25.73 29.52 7.86
CA SER A 23 25.57 30.43 9.00
C SER A 23 24.79 31.71 8.64
N ALA A 24 24.67 32.08 7.37
CA ALA A 24 23.85 33.21 6.94
C ALA A 24 22.34 32.89 6.83
N LEU A 25 21.93 31.61 6.82
CA LEU A 25 20.53 31.22 6.67
C LEU A 25 19.71 31.57 7.92
N PRO A 26 18.43 31.97 7.80
CA PRO A 26 17.51 32.12 8.94
C PRO A 26 17.24 30.80 9.68
N ASP A 27 16.94 30.89 10.98
CA ASP A 27 16.69 29.72 11.85
C ASP A 27 15.56 28.81 11.33
N VAL A 28 14.57 29.39 10.66
CA VAL A 28 13.47 28.64 10.05
C VAL A 28 13.99 27.73 8.94
N LEU A 29 14.89 28.21 8.08
CA LEU A 29 15.49 27.39 7.03
C LEU A 29 16.44 26.35 7.62
N LEU A 30 17.22 26.72 8.64
CA LEU A 30 18.09 25.78 9.33
C LEU A 30 17.30 24.64 10.00
N SER A 31 16.20 24.94 10.68
CA SER A 31 15.34 23.92 11.29
C SER A 31 14.67 23.02 10.22
N HIS A 32 14.35 23.57 9.05
CA HIS A 32 13.89 22.78 7.90
C HIS A 32 14.98 21.86 7.38
N VAL A 33 16.23 22.33 7.20
CA VAL A 33 17.37 21.50 6.81
C VAL A 33 17.59 20.37 7.83
N LEU A 34 17.56 20.68 9.13
CA LEU A 34 17.69 19.67 10.19
C LEU A 34 16.58 18.61 10.15
N SER A 35 15.38 18.96 9.68
CA SER A 35 14.26 18.02 9.53
C SER A 35 14.47 16.97 8.42
N LEU A 36 15.48 17.18 7.56
CA LEU A 36 15.87 16.23 6.52
C LEU A 36 16.85 15.17 7.04
N LEU A 37 17.54 15.45 8.15
CA LEU A 37 18.52 14.55 8.76
C LEU A 37 17.84 13.52 9.67
N PRO A 38 18.49 12.36 9.92
CA PRO A 38 18.19 11.56 11.10
C PRO A 38 18.23 12.44 12.36
N ALA A 39 17.29 12.23 13.28
CA ALA A 39 17.18 13.03 14.50
C ALA A 39 18.48 12.98 15.33
N GLU A 40 19.18 11.84 15.30
CA GLU A 40 20.47 11.64 15.95
C GLU A 40 21.54 12.61 15.42
N GLU A 41 21.56 12.85 14.10
CA GLU A 41 22.48 13.80 13.46
C GLU A 41 22.03 15.25 13.66
N ALA A 42 20.72 15.50 13.55
CA ALA A 42 20.16 16.82 13.81
C ALA A 42 20.52 17.32 15.21
N VAL A 43 20.42 16.46 16.23
CA VAL A 43 20.83 16.79 17.60
C VAL A 43 22.35 16.98 17.72
N ARG A 44 23.17 16.20 16.99
CA ARG A 44 24.64 16.38 17.00
C ARG A 44 25.06 17.77 16.51
N THR A 45 24.29 18.41 15.63
CA THR A 45 24.61 19.78 15.18
C THR A 45 24.68 20.81 16.32
N CYS A 46 24.13 20.51 17.50
CA CYS A 46 24.19 21.38 18.67
C CYS A 46 25.61 21.80 19.09
N VAL A 47 26.62 21.00 18.76
CA VAL A 47 28.01 21.28 19.14
C VAL A 47 28.74 22.16 18.13
N LEU A 48 28.14 22.44 16.96
CA LEU A 48 28.79 23.20 15.88
C LEU A 48 28.93 24.69 16.24
N ALA A 49 27.89 25.30 16.78
CA ALA A 49 27.94 26.65 17.36
C ALA A 49 26.76 26.90 18.31
N ARG A 50 26.85 27.96 19.13
CA ARG A 50 25.78 28.36 20.08
C ARG A 50 24.41 28.45 19.44
N ARG A 51 24.33 28.95 18.20
CA ARG A 51 23.09 29.09 17.43
C ARG A 51 22.40 27.75 17.15
N TRP A 52 23.16 26.68 16.90
CA TRP A 52 22.62 25.36 16.55
C TRP A 52 22.07 24.57 17.73
N ARG A 53 22.41 24.97 18.97
CA ARG A 53 22.12 24.25 20.22
C ARG A 53 20.65 23.87 20.40
N HIS A 54 19.72 24.65 19.84
CA HIS A 54 18.28 24.46 20.03
C HIS A 54 17.47 24.35 18.74
N LEU A 55 18.08 24.50 17.56
CA LEU A 55 17.35 24.53 16.28
C LEU A 55 16.62 23.22 15.96
N TRP A 56 17.21 22.08 16.33
CA TRP A 56 16.61 20.76 16.12
C TRP A 56 15.26 20.61 16.84
N LYS A 57 15.03 21.33 17.94
CA LYS A 57 13.77 21.27 18.69
C LYS A 57 12.60 21.79 17.86
N SER A 58 12.85 22.80 17.03
CA SER A 58 11.86 23.43 16.15
C SER A 58 11.74 22.74 14.78
N ALA A 59 12.53 21.70 14.52
CA ALA A 59 12.52 21.03 13.22
C ALA A 59 11.12 20.46 12.91
N PRO A 60 10.50 20.73 11.75
CA PRO A 60 9.14 20.29 11.45
C PRO A 60 8.99 18.78 11.21
N ALA A 61 10.07 18.01 11.20
CA ALA A 61 10.02 16.56 11.07
C ALA A 61 11.03 15.88 11.99
N LEU A 62 10.69 14.67 12.47
CA LEU A 62 11.57 13.79 13.22
C LEU A 62 11.71 12.47 12.46
N ARG A 63 12.95 12.03 12.24
CA ARG A 63 13.30 10.77 11.55
C ARG A 63 14.23 9.98 12.46
N ILE A 64 13.70 9.01 13.18
CA ILE A 64 14.41 8.29 14.25
C ILE A 64 14.77 6.88 13.75
N GLY A 65 16.00 6.42 14.02
CA GLY A 65 16.45 5.08 13.60
C GLY A 65 16.93 5.01 12.15
N HIS A 66 17.14 6.16 11.50
CA HIS A 66 17.53 6.28 10.09
C HIS A 66 19.04 6.28 9.84
N LEU A 67 19.86 6.34 10.89
CA LEU A 67 21.31 6.46 10.78
C LEU A 67 21.94 5.26 10.03
N HIS A 68 21.34 4.07 10.14
CA HIS A 68 21.86 2.84 9.54
C HIS A 68 20.81 2.22 8.62
N LYS A 69 20.87 2.54 7.32
CA LYS A 69 19.86 2.13 6.34
C LYS A 69 19.59 0.62 6.30
N HIS A 70 20.62 -0.20 6.50
CA HIS A 70 20.54 -1.66 6.36
C HIS A 70 20.39 -2.41 7.69
N LYS A 71 20.59 -1.74 8.83
CA LYS A 71 20.52 -2.38 10.15
C LYS A 71 19.93 -1.43 11.18
N PRO A 72 18.59 -1.33 11.24
CA PRO A 72 17.90 -0.49 12.20
C PRO A 72 18.27 -0.90 13.63
N LYS A 73 18.28 0.06 14.54
CA LYS A 73 18.60 -0.18 15.95
C LYS A 73 17.39 -0.79 16.67
N SER A 74 17.65 -1.62 17.69
CA SER A 74 16.60 -2.10 18.57
C SER A 74 15.95 -0.94 19.34
N VAL A 75 14.73 -1.16 19.84
CA VAL A 75 14.01 -0.20 20.68
C VAL A 75 14.85 0.18 21.91
N GLY A 76 15.39 -0.80 22.63
CA GLY A 76 16.24 -0.56 23.80
C GLY A 76 17.44 0.35 23.51
N ALA A 77 18.07 0.23 22.34
CA ALA A 77 19.21 1.07 21.95
C ALA A 77 18.81 2.52 21.61
N LEU A 78 17.56 2.74 21.17
CA LEU A 78 17.02 4.07 20.87
C LEU A 78 16.33 4.71 22.08
N ARG A 79 15.90 3.90 23.06
CA ARG A 79 15.02 4.30 24.17
C ARG A 79 15.43 5.61 24.83
N LYS A 80 16.64 5.65 25.39
CA LYS A 80 17.15 6.85 26.08
C LYS A 80 17.14 8.07 25.16
N PHE A 81 17.57 7.90 23.91
CA PHE A 81 17.61 9.02 22.96
C PHE A 81 16.21 9.56 22.65
N VAL A 82 15.26 8.69 22.31
CA VAL A 82 13.89 9.09 21.92
C VAL A 82 13.16 9.74 23.09
N ASP A 83 13.30 9.19 24.30
CA ASP A 83 12.69 9.75 25.51
C ASP A 83 13.14 11.19 25.75
N HIS A 84 14.46 11.44 25.70
CA HIS A 84 15.00 12.78 25.89
C HIS A 84 14.65 13.70 24.73
N LEU A 85 14.66 13.20 23.49
CA LEU A 85 14.31 13.96 22.29
C LEU A 85 12.87 14.51 22.37
N LEU A 86 11.91 13.66 22.67
CA LEU A 86 10.49 14.03 22.77
C LEU A 86 10.24 14.95 23.97
N LEU A 87 10.86 14.66 25.13
CA LEU A 87 10.77 15.50 26.33
C LEU A 87 11.31 16.91 26.08
N LEU A 88 12.52 17.03 25.53
CA LEU A 88 13.20 18.31 25.32
C LEU A 88 12.59 19.16 24.20
N ARG A 89 11.82 18.54 23.29
CA ARG A 89 11.03 19.24 22.28
C ARG A 89 9.79 19.90 22.87
N GLY A 90 9.21 19.35 23.95
CA GLY A 90 8.13 20.00 24.69
C GLY A 90 6.79 20.12 23.92
N GLY A 91 6.44 19.13 23.09
CA GLY A 91 5.12 19.10 22.43
C GLY A 91 4.94 20.07 21.25
N LEU A 92 6.03 20.69 20.77
CA LEU A 92 5.98 21.57 19.60
C LEU A 92 5.42 20.84 18.38
N SER A 93 4.59 21.55 17.61
CA SER A 93 3.95 21.00 16.41
C SER A 93 4.96 20.34 15.49
N LEU A 94 4.61 19.17 15.02
CA LEU A 94 5.43 18.34 14.15
C LEU A 94 4.61 18.08 12.89
N ASN A 95 5.20 18.25 11.71
CA ASN A 95 4.53 17.91 10.46
C ASN A 95 4.62 16.40 10.20
N LYS A 96 5.81 15.82 10.42
CA LYS A 96 6.10 14.41 10.12
C LYS A 96 6.86 13.73 11.27
N PHE A 97 6.38 12.55 11.68
CA PHE A 97 7.07 11.64 12.60
C PHE A 97 7.34 10.32 11.87
N GLU A 98 8.61 9.94 11.77
CA GLU A 98 9.04 8.67 11.19
C GLU A 98 9.94 7.93 12.18
N LEU A 99 9.55 6.72 12.54
CA LEU A 99 10.25 5.86 13.49
C LEU A 99 10.56 4.52 12.82
N ARG A 100 11.86 4.16 12.76
CA ARG A 100 12.34 2.86 12.28
C ARG A 100 12.99 2.08 13.40
N LEU A 101 12.56 0.85 13.59
CA LEU A 101 12.96 -0.04 14.67
C LEU A 101 13.45 -1.36 14.09
N GLY A 102 14.47 -1.97 14.70
CA GLY A 102 15.04 -3.25 14.25
C GLY A 102 14.61 -4.48 15.06
N GLY A 103 13.90 -4.26 16.17
CA GLY A 103 13.48 -5.34 17.07
C GLY A 103 13.42 -4.89 18.53
N PHE A 104 13.01 -5.80 19.39
CA PHE A 104 12.86 -5.58 20.82
C PHE A 104 14.08 -6.07 21.59
N SER A 105 14.38 -5.44 22.72
CA SER A 105 15.45 -5.80 23.66
C SER A 105 14.90 -6.17 25.04
N GLY A 106 13.61 -5.95 25.30
CA GLY A 106 12.94 -6.35 26.53
C GLY A 106 11.43 -6.10 26.50
N PRO A 107 10.69 -6.55 27.53
CA PRO A 107 9.22 -6.49 27.57
C PRO A 107 8.66 -5.06 27.62
N ASP A 108 9.42 -4.11 28.18
CA ASP A 108 9.00 -2.69 28.27
C ASP A 108 9.01 -1.95 26.93
N ASP A 109 9.60 -2.53 25.88
CA ASP A 109 9.83 -1.84 24.63
C ASP A 109 8.52 -1.57 23.88
N VAL A 110 7.57 -2.51 23.87
CA VAL A 110 6.28 -2.35 23.20
C VAL A 110 5.42 -1.24 23.84
N PRO A 111 5.18 -1.24 25.17
CA PRO A 111 4.50 -0.11 25.83
C PRO A 111 5.21 1.22 25.60
N ARG A 112 6.54 1.22 25.53
CA ARG A 112 7.32 2.43 25.30
C ARG A 112 7.13 3.00 23.90
N VAL A 113 7.11 2.15 22.87
CA VAL A 113 6.84 2.59 21.50
C VAL A 113 5.41 3.14 21.36
N ASN A 114 4.43 2.50 22.00
CA ASN A 114 3.06 3.03 22.08
C ASN A 114 3.00 4.42 22.73
N LEU A 115 3.75 4.63 23.81
CA LEU A 115 3.86 5.96 24.43
C LEU A 115 4.44 7.01 23.46
N TRP A 116 5.51 6.67 22.74
CA TRP A 116 6.10 7.58 21.74
C TRP A 116 5.13 7.90 20.61
N LEU A 117 4.37 6.91 20.14
CA LEU A 117 3.33 7.08 19.14
C LEU A 117 2.28 8.10 19.59
N ARG A 118 1.76 7.92 20.83
CA ARG A 118 0.77 8.83 21.42
C ARG A 118 1.32 10.24 21.57
N GLN A 119 2.57 10.39 22.04
CA GLN A 119 3.24 11.68 22.14
C GLN A 119 3.39 12.37 20.78
N ALA A 120 3.77 11.62 19.74
CA ALA A 120 3.88 12.15 18.38
C ALA A 120 2.52 12.64 17.86
N VAL A 121 1.45 11.88 18.08
CA VAL A 121 0.08 12.26 17.68
C VAL A 121 -0.36 13.56 18.37
N MET A 122 -0.05 13.72 19.66
CA MET A 122 -0.33 14.97 20.41
C MET A 122 0.39 16.19 19.82
N CYS A 123 1.49 16.00 19.10
CA CYS A 123 2.24 17.07 18.42
C CYS A 123 1.62 17.51 17.08
N LYS A 124 0.33 17.23 16.82
CA LYS A 124 -0.42 17.67 15.61
C LYS A 124 0.21 17.19 14.30
N ILE A 125 0.75 15.97 14.29
CA ILE A 125 1.36 15.36 13.10
C ILE A 125 0.38 15.20 11.95
N ARG A 126 0.89 15.45 10.74
CA ARG A 126 0.19 15.17 9.48
C ARG A 126 0.61 13.84 8.88
N VAL A 127 1.86 13.46 9.06
CA VAL A 127 2.40 12.19 8.54
C VAL A 127 2.98 11.38 9.68
N LEU A 128 2.47 10.17 9.86
CA LEU A 128 2.97 9.18 10.80
C LEU A 128 3.48 7.97 10.03
N LYS A 129 4.73 7.59 10.30
CA LYS A 129 5.36 6.42 9.72
C LYS A 129 6.03 5.59 10.81
N LEU A 130 5.66 4.33 10.92
CA LEU A 130 6.18 3.41 11.93
C LEU A 130 6.59 2.10 11.25
N TYR A 131 7.88 1.81 11.26
CA TYR A 131 8.44 0.64 10.62
C TYR A 131 9.18 -0.22 11.63
N LEU A 132 8.71 -1.43 11.86
CA LEU A 132 9.48 -2.50 12.48
C LEU A 132 10.10 -3.35 11.36
N HIS A 133 11.42 -3.40 11.30
CA HIS A 133 12.14 -4.28 10.39
C HIS A 133 12.26 -5.67 11.00
N HIS A 134 11.81 -6.68 10.25
CA HIS A 134 12.02 -8.09 10.58
C HIS A 134 13.36 -8.57 10.03
N ASN A 135 14.07 -9.42 10.78
CA ASN A 135 15.38 -9.97 10.38
C ASN A 135 15.32 -11.34 9.72
N ASN A 136 14.24 -12.13 9.82
CA ASN A 136 13.96 -13.25 8.90
C ASN A 136 12.57 -13.87 9.15
N ALA A 137 12.18 -14.75 8.23
CA ALA A 137 10.83 -15.18 7.90
C ALA A 137 10.06 -16.01 8.96
N TYR A 138 8.74 -15.80 8.92
CA TYR A 138 7.65 -16.52 9.59
C TYR A 138 7.51 -16.28 11.11
N ILE A 139 6.68 -15.29 11.44
CA ILE A 139 5.95 -15.14 12.71
C ILE A 139 6.86 -14.88 13.94
N ASP A 140 7.62 -13.78 13.91
CA ASP A 140 8.40 -13.26 15.06
C ASP A 140 7.95 -11.81 15.35
N PRO A 141 8.09 -11.29 16.59
CA PRO A 141 7.03 -10.51 17.24
C PRO A 141 6.66 -9.24 16.50
N TRP A 142 5.35 -9.12 16.25
CA TRP A 142 4.69 -7.90 15.84
C TRP A 142 4.89 -6.81 16.89
N LEU A 143 5.00 -5.55 16.46
CA LEU A 143 4.75 -4.43 17.37
C LEU A 143 3.25 -4.36 17.65
N GLU A 144 2.85 -4.73 18.85
CA GLU A 144 1.46 -4.67 19.30
C GLU A 144 1.09 -3.23 19.67
N LEU A 145 0.17 -2.62 18.91
CA LEU A 145 -0.34 -1.30 19.25
C LEU A 145 -1.45 -1.41 20.27
N ASP A 146 -1.54 -0.46 21.20
CA ASP A 146 -2.63 -0.40 22.17
C ASP A 146 -3.99 -0.40 21.45
N ASP A 147 -4.96 -1.16 21.97
CA ASP A 147 -6.34 -1.19 21.46
C ASP A 147 -7.11 0.08 21.84
N LEU A 148 -6.67 1.19 21.27
CA LEU A 148 -7.18 2.52 21.54
C LEU A 148 -7.27 3.29 20.22
N PRO A 149 -8.39 3.97 19.93
CA PRO A 149 -8.58 4.66 18.67
C PRO A 149 -7.53 5.74 18.46
N LEU A 150 -7.15 5.93 17.19
CA LEU A 150 -6.29 7.03 16.79
C LEU A 150 -7.13 8.29 16.66
N VAL A 151 -6.81 9.33 17.43
CA VAL A 151 -7.55 10.60 17.46
C VAL A 151 -6.64 11.72 16.98
N SER A 152 -6.93 12.28 15.81
CA SER A 152 -6.16 13.40 15.26
C SER A 152 -6.94 14.19 14.21
N LYS A 153 -7.07 15.50 14.42
CA LYS A 153 -7.65 16.41 13.41
C LYS A 153 -6.67 16.78 12.28
N TYR A 154 -5.41 16.35 12.38
CA TYR A 154 -4.32 16.81 11.51
C TYR A 154 -3.70 15.68 10.69
N LEU A 155 -3.84 14.43 11.12
CA LEU A 155 -3.19 13.29 10.47
C LEU A 155 -3.78 13.08 9.08
N THR A 156 -2.95 13.19 8.06
CA THR A 156 -3.32 13.00 6.65
C THR A 156 -2.80 11.70 6.05
N ARG A 157 -1.71 11.15 6.60
CA ARG A 157 -1.08 9.92 6.13
C ARG A 157 -0.59 9.06 7.29
N LEU A 158 -1.00 7.78 7.28
CA LEU A 158 -0.54 6.74 8.20
C LEU A 158 0.16 5.64 7.40
N GLN A 159 1.42 5.34 7.74
CA GLN A 159 2.14 4.20 7.17
C GLN A 159 2.66 3.31 8.28
N LEU A 160 2.28 2.04 8.27
CA LEU A 160 2.67 1.05 9.27
C LEU A 160 3.33 -0.15 8.60
N ARG A 161 4.37 -0.69 9.24
CA ARG A 161 5.00 -1.95 8.85
C ARG A 161 5.45 -2.76 10.05
N GLY A 162 5.17 -4.07 10.04
CA GLY A 162 5.53 -5.00 11.11
C GLY A 162 4.72 -4.77 12.38
N VAL A 163 3.46 -4.36 12.24
CA VAL A 163 2.59 -3.92 13.34
C VAL A 163 1.32 -4.75 13.43
N ARG A 164 0.94 -5.16 14.65
CA ARG A 164 -0.38 -5.70 14.96
C ARG A 164 -1.31 -4.58 15.42
N CYS A 165 -2.42 -4.43 14.71
CA CYS A 165 -3.47 -3.44 14.97
C CYS A 165 -4.70 -4.14 15.53
N HIS A 166 -5.22 -3.65 16.65
CA HIS A 166 -6.46 -4.13 17.23
C HIS A 166 -7.69 -3.39 16.68
N ALA A 167 -8.88 -3.89 17.04
CA ALA A 167 -10.16 -3.43 16.51
C ALA A 167 -10.39 -1.92 16.67
N SER A 168 -10.12 -1.36 17.85
CA SER A 168 -10.34 0.05 18.15
C SER A 168 -9.36 0.94 17.39
N PHE A 169 -8.14 0.47 17.13
CA PHE A 169 -7.14 1.21 16.37
C PHE A 169 -7.53 1.39 14.89
N LEU A 170 -8.19 0.40 14.29
CA LEU A 170 -8.59 0.39 12.88
C LEU A 170 -9.89 1.15 12.58
N ASN A 171 -10.44 1.82 13.59
CA ASN A 171 -11.53 2.78 13.45
C ASN A 171 -10.98 4.21 13.33
N PHE A 172 -10.97 4.74 12.10
CA PHE A 172 -10.42 6.06 11.80
C PHE A 172 -11.45 7.19 11.74
N SER A 173 -12.66 6.97 12.27
CA SER A 173 -13.72 8.00 12.35
C SER A 173 -13.27 9.27 13.09
N SER A 174 -12.33 9.15 14.03
CA SER A 174 -11.75 10.26 14.80
C SER A 174 -10.56 10.96 14.10
N CYS A 175 -10.29 10.61 12.83
CA CYS A 175 -9.24 11.20 12.01
C CYS A 175 -9.79 11.83 10.71
N PRO A 176 -10.48 12.99 10.79
CA PRO A 176 -11.18 13.57 9.64
C PRO A 176 -10.29 14.08 8.50
N ALA A 177 -8.99 14.21 8.74
CA ALA A 177 -8.02 14.62 7.73
C ALA A 177 -7.31 13.43 7.06
N LEU A 178 -7.57 12.19 7.49
CA LEU A 178 -6.80 11.01 7.08
C LEU A 178 -7.22 10.52 5.70
N GLU A 179 -6.42 10.90 4.70
CA GLU A 179 -6.69 10.57 3.31
C GLU A 179 -5.94 9.33 2.82
N GLN A 180 -4.85 8.93 3.50
CA GLN A 180 -3.95 7.89 3.01
C GLN A 180 -3.50 6.92 4.11
N ILE A 181 -3.73 5.63 3.88
CA ILE A 181 -3.28 4.53 4.73
C ILE A 181 -2.44 3.56 3.90
N GLU A 182 -1.28 3.17 4.43
CA GLU A 182 -0.40 2.16 3.85
C GLU A 182 0.04 1.19 4.94
N PHE A 183 -0.36 -0.07 4.80
CA PHE A 183 0.03 -1.17 5.68
C PHE A 183 0.86 -2.17 4.87
N GLU A 184 2.05 -2.49 5.35
CA GLU A 184 2.98 -3.42 4.70
C GLU A 184 3.42 -4.43 5.76
N TYR A 185 3.21 -5.73 5.58
CA TYR A 185 3.46 -6.70 6.64
C TYR A 185 2.80 -6.26 7.95
N CYS A 186 1.48 -6.07 7.97
CA CYS A 186 0.66 -5.72 9.14
C CYS A 186 -0.24 -6.89 9.54
N ASN A 187 -0.59 -6.97 10.82
CA ASN A 187 -1.64 -7.88 11.30
C ASN A 187 -2.86 -7.05 11.70
N VAL A 188 -3.97 -7.28 11.02
CA VAL A 188 -5.25 -6.61 11.26
C VAL A 188 -6.34 -7.58 11.72
N SER A 189 -6.01 -8.85 11.97
CA SER A 189 -6.97 -9.93 12.21
C SER A 189 -7.79 -9.82 13.48
N SER A 190 -7.41 -8.95 14.40
CA SER A 190 -8.18 -8.66 15.61
C SER A 190 -9.43 -7.79 15.33
N ALA A 191 -9.60 -7.25 14.13
CA ALA A 191 -10.70 -6.34 13.80
C ALA A 191 -11.74 -6.99 12.89
N GLN A 192 -13.02 -6.68 13.11
CA GLN A 192 -14.09 -7.05 12.18
C GLN A 192 -14.17 -6.12 10.96
N LYS A 193 -13.67 -4.88 11.10
CA LYS A 193 -13.70 -3.89 10.02
C LYS A 193 -12.56 -2.88 10.10
N ILE A 194 -12.13 -2.41 8.94
CA ILE A 194 -11.35 -1.19 8.76
C ILE A 194 -12.31 -0.12 8.27
N SER A 195 -12.45 1.00 8.99
CA SER A 195 -13.49 2.01 8.68
C SER A 195 -12.94 3.43 8.64
N SER A 196 -13.28 4.17 7.57
CA SER A 196 -12.97 5.59 7.42
C SER A 196 -13.84 6.25 6.35
N GLU A 197 -14.53 7.34 6.73
CA GLU A 197 -15.29 8.17 5.80
C GLU A 197 -14.41 9.12 4.97
N TYR A 198 -13.15 9.31 5.35
CA TYR A 198 -12.28 10.36 4.78
C TYR A 198 -11.17 9.80 3.89
N LEU A 199 -11.01 8.48 3.87
CA LEU A 199 -9.91 7.81 3.20
C LEU A 199 -10.06 7.88 1.68
N LYS A 200 -9.00 8.32 0.99
CA LYS A 200 -8.92 8.39 -0.48
C LYS A 200 -8.03 7.31 -1.06
N CYS A 201 -6.96 6.92 -0.35
CA CYS A 201 -6.05 5.88 -0.79
C CYS A 201 -5.80 4.85 0.32
N LEU A 202 -6.02 3.58 0.01
CA LEU A 202 -5.72 2.45 0.88
C LEU A 202 -4.77 1.51 0.16
N SER A 203 -3.63 1.24 0.79
CA SER A 203 -2.67 0.23 0.36
C SER A 203 -2.44 -0.76 1.48
N ILE A 204 -2.68 -2.04 1.22
CA ILE A 204 -2.40 -3.14 2.15
C ILE A 204 -1.62 -4.20 1.38
N THR A 205 -0.40 -4.49 1.83
CA THR A 205 0.53 -5.41 1.18
C THR A 205 1.04 -6.44 2.18
N ASP A 206 1.08 -7.71 1.79
CA ASP A 206 1.66 -8.82 2.55
C ASP A 206 1.15 -8.88 4.01
N SER A 207 -0.16 -8.71 4.23
CA SER A 207 -0.74 -8.46 5.57
C SER A 207 -1.78 -9.50 5.99
N VAL A 208 -1.84 -9.80 7.29
CA VAL A 208 -2.74 -10.78 7.92
C VAL A 208 -4.12 -10.21 8.15
N PHE A 209 -5.14 -10.77 7.49
CA PHE A 209 -6.55 -10.39 7.64
C PHE A 209 -7.33 -11.26 8.62
N GLY A 210 -7.08 -12.56 8.72
CA GLY A 210 -7.73 -13.40 9.74
C GLY A 210 -7.99 -14.83 9.29
N GLU A 211 -7.85 -15.75 10.24
CA GLU A 211 -8.00 -17.19 10.04
C GLU A 211 -9.44 -17.68 10.24
N ASP A 212 -10.23 -16.99 11.06
CA ASP A 212 -11.57 -17.45 11.47
C ASP A 212 -12.70 -16.60 10.88
N SER A 213 -12.43 -15.36 10.47
CA SER A 213 -13.45 -14.44 9.95
C SER A 213 -12.88 -13.44 8.95
N ARG A 214 -13.73 -12.96 8.04
CA ARG A 214 -13.38 -11.93 7.06
C ARG A 214 -13.53 -10.54 7.65
N ILE A 215 -12.51 -9.71 7.44
CA ILE A 215 -12.58 -8.28 7.75
C ILE A 215 -13.35 -7.56 6.66
N ARG A 216 -14.18 -6.59 7.05
CA ARG A 216 -14.84 -5.66 6.13
C ARG A 216 -14.02 -4.39 5.93
N ILE A 217 -13.88 -3.93 4.70
CA ILE A 217 -13.28 -2.62 4.39
C ILE A 217 -14.42 -1.64 4.07
N CYS A 218 -14.68 -0.73 5.01
CA CYS A 218 -15.73 0.29 4.96
C CYS A 218 -15.08 1.66 4.66
N ALA A 219 -14.90 1.99 3.38
CA ALA A 219 -14.29 3.25 2.95
C ALA A 219 -15.02 3.85 1.74
N PRO A 220 -16.21 4.47 1.92
CA PRO A 220 -17.08 4.84 0.81
C PRO A 220 -16.48 5.90 -0.13
N ASN A 221 -15.58 6.75 0.38
CA ASN A 221 -14.93 7.83 -0.39
C ASN A 221 -13.57 7.43 -0.98
N LEU A 222 -13.26 6.13 -1.03
CA LEU A 222 -12.00 5.63 -1.56
C LEU A 222 -11.89 5.87 -3.07
N VAL A 223 -10.74 6.37 -3.50
CA VAL A 223 -10.40 6.67 -4.91
C VAL A 223 -9.41 5.65 -5.46
N SER A 224 -8.48 5.18 -4.61
CA SER A 224 -7.45 4.22 -4.97
C SER A 224 -7.36 3.10 -3.94
N LEU A 225 -7.49 1.85 -4.41
CA LEU A 225 -7.27 0.65 -3.60
C LEU A 225 -6.07 -0.14 -4.14
N HIS A 226 -5.18 -0.55 -3.26
CA HIS A 226 -4.13 -1.51 -3.55
C HIS A 226 -4.17 -2.59 -2.47
N LEU A 227 -4.57 -3.79 -2.87
CA LEU A 227 -4.63 -4.97 -2.01
C LEU A 227 -3.71 -6.02 -2.62
N ASP A 228 -2.58 -6.28 -1.98
CA ASP A 228 -1.54 -7.12 -2.52
C ASP A 228 -1.17 -8.21 -1.52
N ASP A 229 -1.44 -9.46 -1.91
CA ASP A 229 -1.22 -10.67 -1.11
C ASP A 229 -1.81 -10.56 0.32
N PRO A 230 -3.15 -10.47 0.46
CA PRO A 230 -3.80 -10.60 1.75
C PRO A 230 -3.64 -12.04 2.27
N TRP A 231 -3.04 -12.19 3.45
CA TRP A 231 -2.83 -13.50 4.07
C TRP A 231 -4.11 -13.97 4.77
N PHE A 232 -4.34 -15.29 4.72
CA PHE A 232 -5.53 -15.99 5.18
C PHE A 232 -6.78 -15.63 4.38
N TYR A 233 -7.85 -15.19 5.02
CA TYR A 233 -9.06 -14.82 4.30
C TYR A 233 -8.98 -13.43 3.69
N THR A 234 -9.39 -13.31 2.42
CA THR A 234 -9.51 -11.99 1.77
C THR A 234 -10.55 -11.09 2.48
N PRO A 235 -10.44 -9.76 2.40
CA PRO A 235 -11.46 -8.89 2.98
C PRO A 235 -12.75 -8.90 2.17
N ILE A 236 -13.85 -8.49 2.82
CA ILE A 236 -15.09 -8.08 2.14
C ILE A 236 -14.97 -6.59 1.82
N LEU A 237 -15.11 -6.21 0.55
CA LEU A 237 -15.08 -4.81 0.13
C LEU A 237 -16.50 -4.27 0.07
N GLU A 238 -16.80 -3.29 0.93
CA GLU A 238 -18.09 -2.59 0.85
C GLU A 238 -18.13 -1.64 -0.35
N SER A 239 -19.30 -1.02 -0.59
CA SER A 239 -19.51 -0.12 -1.72
C SER A 239 -18.54 1.08 -1.70
N MET A 240 -17.82 1.29 -2.81
CA MET A 240 -16.88 2.39 -3.01
C MET A 240 -17.27 3.18 -4.27
N PRO A 241 -18.34 4.00 -4.24
CA PRO A 241 -18.89 4.68 -5.43
C PRO A 241 -17.90 5.62 -6.15
N GLY A 242 -16.89 6.12 -5.42
CA GLY A 242 -15.83 7.01 -5.93
C GLY A 242 -14.58 6.31 -6.46
N LEU A 243 -14.53 4.97 -6.45
CA LEU A 243 -13.32 4.21 -6.78
C LEU A 243 -12.88 4.47 -8.22
N ALA A 244 -11.65 4.93 -8.41
CA ALA A 244 -11.09 5.20 -9.73
C ALA A 244 -10.13 4.11 -10.18
N LYS A 245 -9.26 3.65 -9.27
CA LYS A 245 -8.24 2.63 -9.54
C LYS A 245 -8.26 1.57 -8.45
N ALA A 246 -8.22 0.30 -8.84
CA ALA A 246 -7.93 -0.76 -7.91
C ALA A 246 -6.90 -1.75 -8.47
N PHE A 247 -6.04 -2.21 -7.57
CA PHE A 247 -5.14 -3.33 -7.77
C PHE A 247 -5.47 -4.37 -6.72
N VAL A 248 -5.73 -5.61 -7.16
CA VAL A 248 -5.91 -6.77 -6.30
C VAL A 248 -5.02 -7.88 -6.81
N ARG A 249 -4.07 -8.32 -5.99
CA ARG A 249 -3.29 -9.53 -6.24
C ARG A 249 -3.50 -10.52 -5.10
N ILE A 250 -3.90 -11.73 -5.45
CA ILE A 250 -4.05 -12.86 -4.52
C ILE A 250 -2.93 -13.86 -4.81
N ALA A 251 -2.09 -14.16 -3.82
CA ALA A 251 -1.00 -15.11 -3.97
C ALA A 251 -1.11 -16.26 -2.96
N GLU A 252 0.01 -16.92 -2.67
CA GLU A 252 0.10 -18.18 -1.93
C GLU A 252 -0.42 -18.13 -0.49
N GLN A 253 -0.47 -16.96 0.13
CA GLN A 253 -0.88 -16.83 1.54
C GLN A 253 -2.41 -16.77 1.72
N CYS A 254 -3.18 -16.79 0.64
CA CYS A 254 -4.64 -16.75 0.69
C CYS A 254 -5.24 -18.15 0.93
N HIS A 255 -5.99 -18.32 2.02
CA HIS A 255 -6.58 -19.60 2.44
C HIS A 255 -8.07 -19.75 2.09
N ASP A 256 -8.62 -18.85 1.28
CA ASP A 256 -10.01 -18.92 0.80
C ASP A 256 -10.29 -20.27 0.10
N SER A 257 -11.30 -21.01 0.58
CA SER A 257 -11.72 -22.31 0.02
C SER A 257 -13.19 -22.66 0.35
N CYS A 258 -13.85 -23.48 -0.48
CA CYS A 258 -15.17 -24.13 -0.19
C CYS A 258 -15.12 -25.59 -0.65
N SER A 259 -15.45 -26.53 0.24
CA SER A 259 -15.49 -27.97 -0.05
C SER A 259 -16.56 -28.35 -1.09
N LYS A 260 -17.68 -27.61 -1.17
CA LYS A 260 -18.77 -27.79 -2.15
C LYS A 260 -18.31 -27.67 -3.61
N LEU A 261 -17.24 -26.92 -3.87
CA LEU A 261 -16.66 -26.77 -5.21
C LEU A 261 -15.69 -27.91 -5.55
N TRP A 262 -15.31 -28.72 -4.56
CA TRP A 262 -14.49 -29.92 -4.73
C TRP A 262 -15.36 -31.18 -4.76
N ASP A 263 -16.50 -31.19 -4.07
CA ASP A 263 -17.55 -32.20 -4.18
C ASP A 263 -18.95 -31.53 -4.23
N PRO A 264 -19.56 -31.40 -5.42
CA PRO A 264 -20.88 -30.79 -5.60
C PRO A 264 -22.02 -31.49 -4.84
N HIS A 265 -21.80 -32.74 -4.39
CA HIS A 265 -22.79 -33.52 -3.66
C HIS A 265 -22.76 -33.29 -2.14
N GLN A 266 -21.75 -32.58 -1.64
CA GLN A 266 -21.64 -32.26 -0.22
C GLN A 266 -22.43 -31.00 0.12
N HIS A 267 -23.18 -31.01 1.23
CA HIS A 267 -23.71 -29.79 1.81
C HIS A 267 -22.56 -28.96 2.40
N CYS A 268 -22.55 -27.65 2.18
CA CYS A 268 -21.56 -26.70 2.72
C CYS A 268 -22.34 -25.48 3.21
N ASP A 269 -22.28 -25.27 4.52
CA ASP A 269 -22.83 -24.09 5.19
C ASP A 269 -21.84 -22.94 5.23
N CYS A 270 -20.79 -23.00 4.41
CA CYS A 270 -19.80 -21.95 4.32
C CYS A 270 -20.36 -20.71 3.62
N GLN A 271 -19.90 -19.54 4.06
CA GLN A 271 -20.31 -18.20 3.59
C GLN A 271 -20.18 -17.96 2.07
N TYR A 272 -19.51 -18.86 1.34
CA TYR A 272 -19.36 -18.83 -0.12
C TYR A 272 -20.47 -19.56 -0.86
N CYS A 273 -21.18 -20.45 -0.16
CA CYS A 273 -21.95 -21.54 -0.75
C CYS A 273 -23.38 -21.63 -0.19
N ASN A 274 -23.72 -20.93 0.91
CA ASN A 274 -25.07 -20.74 1.45
C ASN A 274 -25.43 -19.25 1.57
N SER A 275 -26.55 -18.86 0.96
CA SER A 275 -27.23 -17.58 1.23
C SER A 275 -28.73 -17.76 1.49
N SER A 276 -29.11 -18.90 2.07
CA SER A 276 -30.51 -19.22 2.35
C SER A 276 -31.04 -18.67 3.68
N ASP A 277 -30.18 -18.16 4.57
CA ASP A 277 -30.61 -17.70 5.90
C ASP A 277 -30.77 -16.17 6.03
N ASN A 278 -30.65 -15.41 4.93
CA ASN A 278 -31.08 -14.02 4.90
C ASN A 278 -32.41 -13.90 4.15
N ILE A 279 -33.52 -14.07 4.89
CA ILE A 279 -34.81 -13.49 4.52
C ILE A 279 -34.63 -11.96 4.59
N GLY A 280 -34.20 -11.39 3.47
CA GLY A 280 -33.89 -9.97 3.33
C GLY A 280 -33.24 -9.71 1.97
N ASP A 281 -34.09 -9.58 0.95
CA ASP A 281 -33.80 -8.94 -0.35
C ASP A 281 -32.52 -9.38 -1.10
N GLY A 282 -32.58 -10.54 -1.78
CA GLY A 282 -32.07 -10.75 -3.14
C GLY A 282 -30.66 -10.33 -3.60
N ALA A 283 -29.73 -9.81 -2.79
CA ALA A 283 -28.50 -9.20 -3.30
C ALA A 283 -27.21 -9.49 -2.49
N ASP A 284 -26.17 -9.86 -3.24
CA ASP A 284 -24.73 -9.68 -2.96
C ASP A 284 -24.02 -10.65 -1.99
N ASN A 285 -23.72 -11.87 -2.45
CA ASN A 285 -22.68 -12.75 -1.87
C ASN A 285 -21.26 -12.48 -2.44
N CYS A 286 -21.10 -11.45 -3.27
CA CYS A 286 -19.83 -11.13 -3.91
C CYS A 286 -18.94 -10.33 -2.95
N MET A 287 -17.74 -10.86 -2.65
CA MET A 287 -16.90 -10.39 -1.55
C MET A 287 -15.95 -9.27 -1.99
N LEU A 288 -15.19 -9.48 -3.07
CA LEU A 288 -14.22 -8.52 -3.59
C LEU A 288 -14.81 -7.74 -4.76
N LEU A 289 -15.26 -8.44 -5.82
CA LEU A 289 -15.59 -7.79 -7.10
C LEU A 289 -16.70 -6.74 -6.95
N LYS A 290 -17.63 -6.92 -6.00
CA LYS A 290 -18.71 -5.95 -5.73
C LYS A 290 -18.17 -4.58 -5.34
N GLY A 291 -17.28 -4.51 -4.37
CA GLY A 291 -16.65 -3.25 -3.95
C GLY A 291 -15.78 -2.62 -5.04
N LEU A 292 -15.32 -3.42 -6.01
CA LEU A 292 -14.49 -2.98 -7.14
C LEU A 292 -15.30 -2.50 -8.36
N SER A 293 -16.62 -2.75 -8.40
CA SER A 293 -17.47 -2.58 -9.58
C SER A 293 -17.53 -1.15 -10.15
N GLU A 294 -17.21 -0.16 -9.33
CA GLU A 294 -17.25 1.27 -9.70
C GLU A 294 -15.92 1.80 -10.27
N ALA A 295 -14.87 0.97 -10.28
CA ALA A 295 -13.53 1.34 -10.76
C ALA A 295 -13.49 1.65 -12.26
N LYS A 296 -12.62 2.61 -12.63
CA LYS A 296 -12.29 2.92 -14.05
C LYS A 296 -11.09 2.12 -14.55
N SER A 297 -10.19 1.74 -13.64
CA SER A 297 -9.02 0.93 -13.93
C SER A 297 -8.92 -0.20 -12.91
N LEU A 298 -8.90 -1.44 -13.39
CA LEU A 298 -8.73 -2.63 -12.54
C LEU A 298 -7.50 -3.41 -12.95
N VAL A 299 -6.76 -3.88 -11.94
CA VAL A 299 -5.72 -4.89 -12.09
C VAL A 299 -6.10 -6.04 -11.17
N LEU A 300 -6.37 -7.21 -11.72
CA LEU A 300 -6.75 -8.41 -10.99
C LEU A 300 -5.77 -9.53 -11.31
N ILE A 301 -4.98 -9.93 -10.33
CA ILE A 301 -3.94 -10.94 -10.47
C ILE A 301 -4.21 -12.05 -9.46
N SER A 302 -4.11 -13.30 -9.89
CA SER A 302 -3.96 -14.42 -8.97
C SER A 302 -2.71 -15.22 -9.33
N ASP A 303 -1.69 -15.15 -8.48
CA ASP A 303 -0.48 -15.93 -8.68
C ASP A 303 -0.77 -17.40 -8.37
N LEU A 304 -0.19 -18.32 -9.13
CA LEU A 304 -0.32 -19.77 -8.90
C LEU A 304 0.58 -20.21 -7.74
N ASP A 305 -0.01 -21.00 -6.85
CA ASP A 305 0.68 -21.67 -5.76
C ASP A 305 1.33 -22.92 -6.36
N LEU A 306 2.62 -22.79 -6.63
CA LEU A 306 3.44 -23.88 -7.17
C LEU A 306 3.81 -24.92 -6.10
N VAL A 307 3.51 -24.66 -4.82
CA VAL A 307 3.90 -25.52 -3.69
C VAL A 307 2.80 -26.52 -3.36
N TYR A 308 1.53 -26.08 -3.33
CA TYR A 308 0.42 -26.93 -2.88
C TYR A 308 -0.49 -27.48 -3.99
N LEU A 309 -0.21 -27.21 -5.27
CA LEU A 309 -0.93 -27.77 -6.43
C LEU A 309 -2.47 -27.53 -6.43
N HIS A 310 -2.95 -26.53 -5.69
CA HIS A 310 -4.36 -26.14 -5.68
C HIS A 310 -4.57 -24.88 -6.53
N PRO A 311 -5.67 -24.80 -7.32
CA PRO A 311 -5.96 -23.60 -8.10
C PRO A 311 -6.14 -22.42 -7.15
N THR A 312 -5.17 -21.51 -7.21
CA THR A 312 -5.13 -20.30 -6.40
C THR A 312 -6.31 -19.40 -6.66
N SER A 313 -6.76 -18.76 -5.59
CA SER A 313 -7.91 -17.86 -5.52
C SER A 313 -9.26 -18.50 -5.88
N PHE A 314 -9.73 -19.38 -5.00
CA PHE A 314 -11.15 -19.72 -4.89
C PHE A 314 -12.06 -18.47 -4.95
N ILE A 315 -11.60 -17.36 -4.39
CA ILE A 315 -12.38 -16.14 -4.24
C ILE A 315 -12.87 -15.54 -5.55
N PHE A 316 -12.05 -15.47 -6.60
CA PHE A 316 -12.51 -14.92 -7.88
C PHE A 316 -13.51 -15.87 -8.54
N LYS A 317 -13.28 -17.18 -8.51
CA LYS A 317 -14.27 -18.19 -8.95
C LYS A 317 -15.61 -18.06 -8.20
N SER A 318 -15.56 -17.82 -6.90
CA SER A 318 -16.74 -17.58 -6.07
C SER A 318 -17.45 -16.31 -6.49
N ASP A 319 -16.74 -15.18 -6.56
CA ASP A 319 -17.32 -13.88 -6.91
C ASP A 319 -17.90 -13.83 -8.32
N LEU A 320 -17.31 -14.56 -9.28
CA LEU A 320 -17.80 -14.61 -10.66
C LEU A 320 -19.20 -15.24 -10.78
N ARG A 321 -19.66 -16.04 -9.81
CA ARG A 321 -21.05 -16.54 -9.77
C ARG A 321 -22.08 -15.42 -9.59
N TRP A 322 -21.65 -14.32 -8.97
CA TRP A 322 -22.45 -13.12 -8.71
C TRP A 322 -21.75 -11.89 -9.28
N CYS A 323 -21.08 -12.07 -10.42
CA CYS A 323 -20.22 -11.04 -11.02
C CYS A 323 -21.00 -9.73 -11.20
N PRO A 324 -20.53 -8.61 -10.63
CA PRO A 324 -21.20 -7.33 -10.83
C PRO A 324 -20.89 -6.76 -12.21
N THR A 325 -21.76 -5.89 -12.73
CA THR A 325 -21.45 -5.13 -13.94
C THR A 325 -20.48 -3.98 -13.65
N PHE A 326 -19.33 -3.98 -14.32
CA PHE A 326 -18.30 -2.94 -14.24
C PHE A 326 -18.60 -1.78 -15.19
N LYS A 327 -19.68 -1.03 -14.93
CA LYS A 327 -20.19 0.01 -15.84
C LYS A 327 -19.20 1.14 -16.14
N LYS A 328 -18.27 1.44 -15.22
CA LYS A 328 -17.29 2.54 -15.37
C LYS A 328 -15.93 2.07 -15.87
N LEU A 329 -15.69 0.77 -15.97
CA LEU A 329 -14.39 0.19 -16.26
C LEU A 329 -13.94 0.52 -17.68
N LYS A 330 -12.75 1.10 -17.80
CA LYS A 330 -12.11 1.49 -19.06
C LYS A 330 -10.85 0.71 -19.34
N THR A 331 -10.06 0.40 -18.32
CA THR A 331 -8.82 -0.36 -18.47
C THR A 331 -8.79 -1.54 -17.50
N MET A 332 -8.46 -2.73 -18.01
CA MET A 332 -8.38 -3.94 -17.20
C MET A 332 -7.08 -4.69 -17.49
N LEU A 333 -6.36 -5.08 -16.44
CA LEU A 333 -5.22 -5.98 -16.52
C LEU A 333 -5.53 -7.27 -15.76
N LEU A 334 -5.34 -8.40 -16.43
CA LEU A 334 -5.53 -9.76 -15.89
C LEU A 334 -4.27 -10.59 -16.11
N ASN A 335 -4.02 -11.59 -15.27
CA ASN A 335 -2.95 -12.57 -15.50
C ASN A 335 -3.46 -13.94 -16.00
N GLU A 336 -2.57 -14.93 -16.08
CA GLU A 336 -2.88 -16.27 -16.61
C GLU A 336 -4.02 -16.99 -15.89
N TYR A 337 -4.30 -16.68 -14.62
CA TYR A 337 -5.41 -17.27 -13.86
C TYR A 337 -6.75 -17.12 -14.59
N TRP A 338 -6.95 -15.99 -15.26
CA TRP A 338 -8.21 -15.70 -15.94
C TRP A 338 -8.39 -16.48 -17.24
N CYS A 339 -7.31 -17.09 -17.75
CA CYS A 339 -7.27 -17.71 -19.07
C CYS A 339 -6.99 -19.22 -19.04
N VAL A 340 -6.58 -19.77 -17.88
CA VAL A 340 -6.13 -21.15 -17.72
C VAL A 340 -6.71 -21.73 -16.42
N PRO A 341 -7.24 -22.97 -16.41
CA PRO A 341 -7.18 -23.98 -17.49
C PRO A 341 -8.19 -23.75 -18.63
N ASP A 342 -9.21 -22.93 -18.40
CA ASP A 342 -10.21 -22.56 -19.40
C ASP A 342 -10.43 -21.04 -19.41
N LEU A 343 -11.25 -20.59 -20.34
CA LEU A 343 -11.48 -19.18 -20.63
C LEU A 343 -12.80 -18.66 -20.03
N GLN A 344 -13.49 -19.44 -19.20
CA GLN A 344 -14.80 -19.06 -18.66
C GLN A 344 -14.71 -17.80 -17.79
N ALA A 345 -13.66 -17.70 -16.96
CA ALA A 345 -13.44 -16.53 -16.12
C ALA A 345 -13.21 -15.26 -16.95
N LEU A 346 -12.37 -15.35 -17.99
CA LEU A 346 -12.14 -14.26 -18.94
C LEU A 346 -13.43 -13.86 -19.67
N THR A 347 -14.19 -14.82 -20.20
CA THR A 347 -15.47 -14.55 -20.88
C THR A 347 -16.44 -13.83 -19.95
N CYS A 348 -16.64 -14.36 -18.74
CA CYS A 348 -17.56 -13.79 -17.77
C CYS A 348 -17.22 -12.34 -17.44
N ILE A 349 -15.94 -12.03 -17.14
CA ILE A 349 -15.58 -10.66 -16.77
C ILE A 349 -15.65 -9.69 -17.96
N LEU A 350 -15.41 -10.14 -19.19
CA LEU A 350 -15.57 -9.32 -20.39
C LEU A 350 -17.04 -8.98 -20.67
N GLU A 351 -17.95 -9.94 -20.51
CA GLU A 351 -19.40 -9.72 -20.65
C GLU A 351 -19.93 -8.73 -19.60
N HIS A 352 -19.35 -8.74 -18.40
CA HIS A 352 -19.70 -7.82 -17.32
C HIS A 352 -19.00 -6.46 -17.42
N SER A 353 -18.22 -6.21 -18.47
CA SER A 353 -17.43 -4.97 -18.64
C SER A 353 -17.82 -4.21 -19.92
N PRO A 354 -19.06 -3.71 -20.05
CA PRO A 354 -19.62 -3.21 -21.31
C PRO A 354 -18.94 -1.96 -21.87
N ASN A 355 -18.17 -1.24 -21.05
CA ASN A 355 -17.52 0.03 -21.40
C ASN A 355 -15.99 -0.05 -21.48
N LEU A 356 -15.44 -1.27 -21.43
CA LEU A 356 -14.00 -1.52 -21.45
C LEU A 356 -13.38 -1.01 -22.76
N GLU A 357 -12.28 -0.26 -22.65
CA GLU A 357 -11.56 0.33 -23.79
C GLU A 357 -10.21 -0.32 -24.05
N LYS A 358 -9.54 -0.80 -22.99
CA LYS A 358 -8.26 -1.49 -23.05
C LYS A 358 -8.24 -2.73 -22.15
N LEU A 359 -7.88 -3.85 -22.74
CA LEU A 359 -7.58 -5.10 -22.06
C LEU A 359 -6.08 -5.38 -22.14
N THR A 360 -5.44 -5.70 -21.02
CA THR A 360 -4.06 -6.19 -20.97
C THR A 360 -4.06 -7.57 -20.31
N LEU A 361 -3.54 -8.58 -21.00
CA LEU A 361 -3.31 -9.92 -20.44
C LEU A 361 -1.81 -10.09 -20.19
N GLN A 362 -1.43 -10.23 -18.93
CA GLN A 362 -0.06 -10.51 -18.52
C GLN A 362 0.09 -12.01 -18.21
N LEU A 363 0.52 -12.79 -19.19
CA LEU A 363 0.54 -14.24 -19.12
C LEU A 363 1.95 -14.74 -18.76
N PHE A 364 2.05 -15.57 -17.73
CA PHE A 364 3.27 -16.33 -17.39
C PHE A 364 4.52 -15.44 -17.27
N SER A 365 4.36 -14.25 -16.71
CA SER A 365 5.46 -13.29 -16.52
C SER A 365 5.38 -12.66 -15.12
N LYS A 366 6.50 -12.69 -14.39
CA LYS A 366 6.57 -12.14 -13.03
C LYS A 366 6.84 -10.64 -13.06
N GLY A 367 5.90 -9.87 -12.52
CA GLY A 367 5.99 -8.41 -12.43
C GLY A 367 5.96 -7.72 -13.80
N PRO A 368 6.32 -6.43 -13.91
CA PRO A 368 6.18 -5.67 -15.18
C PRO A 368 7.15 -6.13 -16.29
N LYS A 369 8.03 -7.09 -16.02
CA LYS A 369 9.04 -7.59 -16.95
C LYS A 369 8.42 -8.65 -17.86
N HIS A 370 8.16 -8.29 -19.11
CA HIS A 370 7.77 -9.19 -20.19
C HIS A 370 8.81 -9.10 -21.30
N LYS A 371 9.04 -10.20 -22.03
CA LYS A 371 9.98 -10.25 -23.16
C LYS A 371 9.26 -10.05 -24.49
N VAL A 372 7.99 -10.39 -24.54
CA VAL A 372 7.15 -10.32 -25.73
C VAL A 372 5.90 -9.50 -25.41
N GLU A 373 5.56 -8.57 -26.30
CA GLU A 373 4.33 -7.78 -26.27
C GLU A 373 3.65 -7.90 -27.63
N MET A 374 2.40 -8.37 -27.64
CA MET A 374 1.58 -8.51 -28.84
C MET A 374 0.39 -7.57 -28.74
N ASN A 375 0.19 -6.79 -29.80
CA ASN A 375 -0.91 -5.82 -29.90
C ASN A 375 -2.00 -6.38 -30.81
N GLY A 376 -3.19 -6.53 -30.25
CA GLY A 376 -4.41 -6.89 -30.93
C GLY A 376 -5.07 -5.66 -31.56
N SER A 377 -5.45 -5.80 -32.82
CA SER A 377 -6.21 -4.80 -33.59
C SER A 377 -7.51 -5.43 -34.09
N PHE A 378 -8.58 -4.64 -34.17
CA PHE A 378 -9.89 -5.13 -34.64
C PHE A 378 -9.92 -5.11 -36.16
N SER A 379 -10.30 -6.25 -36.76
CA SER A 379 -10.22 -6.46 -38.21
C SER A 379 -11.52 -6.21 -39.00
N SER A 380 -12.65 -6.01 -38.32
CA SER A 380 -13.97 -5.83 -38.94
C SER A 380 -14.86 -4.89 -38.11
N MET A 381 -15.88 -4.32 -38.76
CA MET A 381 -16.96 -3.54 -38.15
C MET A 381 -17.96 -4.42 -37.39
N GLU A 382 -18.05 -5.71 -37.73
CA GLU A 382 -18.89 -6.69 -37.03
C GLU A 382 -18.21 -7.10 -35.71
N ARG A 383 -18.73 -6.54 -34.61
CA ARG A 383 -18.27 -6.87 -33.26
C ARG A 383 -19.02 -8.09 -32.75
N SER A 384 -18.26 -9.04 -32.18
CA SER A 384 -18.81 -10.25 -31.59
C SER A 384 -19.70 -9.94 -30.39
N VAL A 385 -20.80 -10.68 -30.25
CA VAL A 385 -21.68 -10.64 -29.09
C VAL A 385 -20.89 -11.11 -27.87
N GLY A 386 -20.89 -10.34 -26.78
CA GLY A 386 -20.27 -10.72 -25.50
C GLY A 386 -18.99 -9.96 -25.12
N ILE A 387 -18.47 -9.06 -25.98
CA ILE A 387 -17.40 -8.14 -25.60
C ILE A 387 -17.81 -6.68 -25.78
N SER A 388 -17.19 -5.80 -24.99
CA SER A 388 -17.38 -4.35 -25.07
C SER A 388 -17.19 -3.82 -26.49
N GLU A 389 -18.19 -3.13 -27.00
CA GLU A 389 -18.07 -2.31 -28.21
C GLU A 389 -17.09 -1.14 -28.02
N HIS A 390 -16.71 -0.80 -26.80
CA HIS A 390 -15.73 0.26 -26.59
C HIS A 390 -14.29 -0.27 -26.64
N LEU A 391 -14.08 -1.59 -26.74
CA LEU A 391 -12.75 -2.20 -26.69
C LEU A 391 -11.97 -1.83 -27.97
N LYS A 392 -10.81 -1.20 -27.78
CA LYS A 392 -9.95 -0.70 -28.86
C LYS A 392 -8.56 -1.31 -28.82
N ILE A 393 -8.07 -1.61 -27.62
CA ILE A 393 -6.70 -2.07 -27.40
C ILE A 393 -6.76 -3.39 -26.65
N VAL A 394 -6.14 -4.43 -27.22
CA VAL A 394 -5.87 -5.69 -26.53
C VAL A 394 -4.37 -5.93 -26.55
N GLU A 395 -3.74 -5.91 -25.38
CA GLU A 395 -2.31 -6.18 -25.23
C GLU A 395 -2.12 -7.55 -24.59
N VAL A 396 -1.29 -8.40 -25.17
CA VAL A 396 -0.87 -9.67 -24.56
C VAL A 396 0.62 -9.61 -24.30
N LYS A 397 1.00 -9.75 -23.02
CA LYS A 397 2.37 -9.66 -22.52
C LYS A 397 2.77 -11.01 -21.96
N CYS A 398 3.88 -11.58 -22.42
CA CYS A 398 4.37 -12.84 -21.91
C CYS A 398 5.90 -12.95 -21.93
N GLU A 399 6.43 -13.98 -21.29
CA GLU A 399 7.86 -14.29 -21.36
C GLU A 399 8.22 -15.04 -22.65
N VAL A 400 7.40 -16.02 -23.04
CA VAL A 400 7.56 -16.84 -24.24
C VAL A 400 6.18 -17.13 -24.83
N ILE A 401 6.09 -17.26 -26.16
CA ILE A 401 4.88 -17.73 -26.86
C ILE A 401 4.91 -19.27 -26.86
N ASP A 402 4.09 -19.89 -26.02
CA ASP A 402 3.91 -21.35 -25.97
C ASP A 402 2.47 -21.75 -26.36
N GLU A 403 2.15 -23.05 -26.33
CA GLU A 403 0.81 -23.54 -26.67
C GLU A 403 -0.31 -22.94 -25.81
N ARG A 404 -0.02 -22.58 -24.55
CA ARG A 404 -1.01 -21.99 -23.65
C ARG A 404 -1.33 -20.56 -24.08
N VAL A 405 -0.30 -19.76 -24.36
CA VAL A 405 -0.46 -18.41 -24.92
C VAL A 405 -1.18 -18.47 -26.27
N LEU A 406 -0.83 -19.41 -27.15
CA LEU A 406 -1.48 -19.59 -28.45
C LEU A 406 -2.98 -19.90 -28.32
N LYS A 407 -3.39 -20.71 -27.35
CA LYS A 407 -4.82 -20.97 -27.07
C LYS A 407 -5.57 -19.70 -26.68
N VAL A 408 -4.97 -18.85 -25.85
CA VAL A 408 -5.56 -17.55 -25.46
C VAL A 408 -5.68 -16.63 -26.68
N LEU A 409 -4.64 -16.55 -27.51
CA LEU A 409 -4.67 -15.75 -28.75
C LEU A 409 -5.74 -16.25 -29.72
N GLN A 410 -5.85 -17.57 -29.93
CA GLN A 410 -6.89 -18.17 -30.78
C GLN A 410 -8.30 -17.86 -30.30
N PHE A 411 -8.53 -17.90 -28.98
CA PHE A 411 -9.79 -17.48 -28.40
C PHE A 411 -10.07 -16.00 -28.65
N LEU A 412 -9.09 -15.11 -28.44
CA LEU A 412 -9.27 -13.68 -28.71
C LEU A 412 -9.55 -13.40 -30.20
N CYS A 413 -9.00 -14.21 -31.11
CA CYS A 413 -9.33 -14.15 -32.55
C CYS A 413 -10.80 -14.45 -32.85
N THR A 414 -11.52 -15.19 -32.01
CA THR A 414 -12.98 -15.41 -32.16
C THR A 414 -13.79 -14.12 -31.97
N PHE A 415 -13.18 -13.09 -31.36
CA PHE A 415 -13.74 -11.75 -31.23
C PHE A 415 -13.26 -10.78 -32.32
N SER A 416 -12.81 -11.29 -33.47
CA SER A 416 -12.29 -10.50 -34.60
C SER A 416 -11.03 -9.67 -34.29
N ILE A 417 -10.30 -10.02 -33.23
CA ILE A 417 -9.02 -9.42 -32.85
C ILE A 417 -7.88 -10.10 -33.61
N ARG A 418 -7.03 -9.33 -34.30
CA ARG A 418 -5.82 -9.83 -34.98
C ARG A 418 -4.58 -9.29 -34.29
N PHE A 419 -3.65 -10.18 -33.98
CA PHE A 419 -2.38 -9.83 -33.33
C PHE A 419 -1.27 -9.63 -34.35
N SER A 420 -0.53 -8.54 -34.20
CA SER A 420 0.77 -8.35 -34.85
C SER A 420 1.88 -8.82 -33.92
N PHE A 421 2.82 -9.59 -34.46
CA PHE A 421 4.01 -10.10 -33.78
C PHE A 421 5.21 -9.20 -34.00
#